data_AF-A0A914PDJ8-F1
#
_entry.id   AF-A0A914PDJ8-F1
#
_cell.length_a   1.000
_cell.length_b   1.000
_cell.length_c   1.000
_cell.angle_alpha   90.00
_cell.angle_beta   90.00
_cell.angle_gamma   90.00
#
_symmetry.space_group_name_H-M   'P 1'
#
loop_
_entity.id
_entity.type
_entity.pdbx_description
1 polymer ?
#
loop_
_entity_poly.entity_id
_entity_poly.type
_entity_poly.pdbx_seq_one_letter_code
_entity_poly.pdbx_strand_id
1 'polypeptide(L)'
;MEEAKWLYDQLAPITPILSALSAATPIYRSYLSEVDSRWNIISQGTDDRTPEERSKDGKFYIEKSRYDCFSCYLHETSQPFNDIKVKYNKKHFQQLLAVGVEEPIAQHIAHMFIRDPLIVLEDHIKEDYEEGCTDHFDLLQCSVWNNMRFKPPPNDNSEIGWRVEFRPTEIQLTDFENAALSCFVVLLTRVIISYNLVFVTNISKVNENMQRAVKRDAILNEKLQFRNKLVTCEMTKDGKRKVRENGENEVSTAEMTVNEIINVLLVGGG
;
A
#
# COMPACT_ATOMS: atom_id res chain seq x y z
N MET A 1 -7.19 1.99 -15.61
CA MET A 1 -7.57 1.76 -14.19
C MET A 1 -7.25 0.34 -13.75
N GLU A 2 -7.72 -0.71 -14.46
CA GLU A 2 -7.46 -2.12 -14.10
C GLU A 2 -6.00 -2.47 -13.85
N GLU A 3 -5.09 -2.08 -14.75
CA GLU A 3 -3.66 -2.33 -14.58
C GLU A 3 -3.09 -1.63 -13.32
N ALA A 4 -3.57 -0.42 -13.01
CA ALA A 4 -3.14 0.30 -11.81
C ALA A 4 -3.67 -0.37 -10.53
N LYS A 5 -4.91 -0.87 -10.51
CA LYS A 5 -5.44 -1.69 -9.40
C LYS A 5 -4.60 -2.94 -9.21
N TRP A 6 -4.27 -3.64 -10.32
CA TRP A 6 -3.41 -4.82 -10.29
C TRP A 6 -2.04 -4.51 -9.71
N LEU A 7 -1.34 -3.51 -10.23
CA LEU A 7 -0.02 -3.13 -9.75
C LEU A 7 -0.03 -2.69 -8.29
N TYR A 8 -1.01 -1.89 -7.87
CA TYR A 8 -1.17 -1.46 -6.48
C TYR A 8 -1.25 -2.67 -5.54
N ASP A 9 -2.06 -3.66 -5.90
CA ASP A 9 -2.22 -4.87 -5.10
C ASP A 9 -0.97 -5.76 -5.10
N GLN A 10 -0.37 -6.01 -6.26
CA GLN A 10 0.78 -6.91 -6.37
C GLN A 10 2.06 -6.34 -5.73
N LEU A 11 2.21 -5.01 -5.70
CA LEU A 11 3.33 -4.36 -5.04
C LEU A 11 3.17 -4.29 -3.53
N ALA A 12 1.95 -4.37 -2.99
CA ALA A 12 1.71 -4.19 -1.56
C ALA A 12 2.52 -5.19 -0.68
N PRO A 13 2.56 -6.51 -0.99
CA PRO A 13 3.41 -7.47 -0.28
C PRO A 13 4.92 -7.25 -0.43
N ILE A 14 5.34 -6.49 -1.45
CA ILE A 14 6.75 -6.12 -1.68
C ILE A 14 7.19 -4.99 -0.74
N THR A 15 6.24 -4.22 -0.21
CA THR A 15 6.56 -3.04 0.60
C THR A 15 7.42 -3.32 1.84
N PRO A 16 7.17 -4.38 2.64
CA PRO A 16 8.01 -4.66 3.80
C PRO A 16 9.41 -5.16 3.40
N ILE A 17 9.51 -5.90 2.29
CA ILE A 17 10.79 -6.43 1.80
C ILE A 17 11.71 -5.29 1.43
N LEU A 18 11.22 -4.31 0.67
CA LEU A 18 12.03 -3.14 0.29
C LEU A 18 12.23 -2.18 1.46
N SER A 19 11.32 -2.12 2.44
CA SER A 19 11.55 -1.39 3.68
C SER A 19 12.75 -1.93 4.44
N ALA A 20 12.85 -3.26 4.59
CA ALA A 20 14.00 -3.90 5.25
C ALA A 20 15.28 -3.77 4.42
N LEU A 21 15.19 -3.98 3.10
CA LEU A 21 16.33 -3.90 2.18
C LEU A 21 16.98 -2.51 2.15
N SER A 22 16.17 -1.45 2.24
CA SER A 22 16.63 -0.06 2.12
C SER A 22 16.91 0.62 3.46
N ALA A 23 16.82 -0.10 4.59
CA ALA A 23 16.93 0.46 5.94
C ALA A 23 18.12 1.42 6.10
N ALA A 24 17.86 2.67 6.50
CA ALA A 24 18.88 3.73 6.54
C ALA A 24 18.70 4.73 7.70
N THR A 25 17.82 4.45 8.66
CA THR A 25 17.53 5.35 9.80
C THR A 25 17.70 4.64 11.16
N PRO A 26 18.93 4.31 11.57
CA PRO A 26 19.22 3.64 12.86
C PRO A 26 19.48 4.60 14.04
N ILE A 27 19.44 5.92 13.80
CA ILE A 27 19.78 6.95 14.80
C ILE A 27 18.68 8.00 14.84
N TYR A 28 18.17 8.28 16.04
CA TYR A 28 17.19 9.35 16.29
C TYR A 28 17.65 10.25 17.42
N ARG A 29 17.62 11.57 17.18
CA ARG A 29 18.01 12.57 18.19
C ARG A 29 19.38 12.29 18.83
N SER A 30 20.33 11.80 18.04
CA SER A 30 21.69 11.40 18.47
C SER A 30 21.77 10.14 19.35
N TYR A 31 20.70 9.33 19.41
CA TYR A 31 20.70 8.03 20.08
C TYR A 31 20.55 6.89 19.05
N LEU A 32 21.29 5.80 19.27
CA LEU A 32 21.05 4.55 18.54
C LEU A 32 19.66 4.01 18.88
N SER A 33 18.93 3.52 17.88
CA SER A 33 17.63 2.88 18.05
C SER A 33 17.67 1.37 17.84
N GLU A 34 16.67 0.68 18.39
CA GLU A 34 16.41 -0.75 18.13
C GLU A 34 15.60 -0.98 16.84
N VAL A 35 15.58 0.02 15.95
CA VAL A 35 14.93 0.01 14.63
C VAL A 35 15.86 0.66 13.62
N ASP A 36 15.80 0.21 12.36
CA ASP A 36 16.65 0.73 11.27
C ASP A 36 15.86 1.51 10.21
N SER A 37 14.56 1.73 10.44
CA SER A 37 13.65 2.40 9.48
C SER A 37 12.90 3.56 10.10
N ARG A 38 12.65 4.61 9.29
CA ARG A 38 11.87 5.80 9.66
C ARG A 38 10.37 5.54 9.86
N TRP A 39 9.87 4.40 9.39
CA TRP A 39 8.44 4.15 9.20
C TRP A 39 7.60 4.44 10.45
N ASN A 40 7.96 3.81 11.57
CA ASN A 40 7.21 3.94 12.83
C ASN A 40 7.31 5.36 13.42
N ILE A 41 8.44 6.04 13.22
CA ILE A 41 8.64 7.40 13.72
C ILE A 41 7.78 8.40 12.94
N ILE A 42 7.71 8.29 11.62
CA ILE A 42 6.81 9.13 10.82
C ILE A 42 5.35 8.80 11.15
N SER A 43 5.01 7.51 11.27
CA SER A 43 3.66 7.07 11.62
C SER A 43 3.17 7.69 12.94
N GLN A 44 4.01 7.66 13.98
CA GLN A 44 3.72 8.25 15.29
C GLN A 44 3.76 9.78 15.26
N GLY A 45 4.68 10.39 14.51
CA GLY A 45 4.81 11.85 14.41
C GLY A 45 3.67 12.53 13.66
N THR A 46 2.86 11.76 12.93
CA THR A 46 1.70 12.24 12.16
C THR A 46 0.37 11.62 12.62
N ASP A 47 0.38 10.92 13.77
CA ASP A 47 -0.82 10.31 14.35
C ASP A 47 -1.69 11.36 15.03
N ASP A 48 -2.74 11.76 14.34
CA ASP A 48 -3.72 12.76 14.77
C ASP A 48 -4.87 12.19 15.59
N ARG A 49 -4.92 10.87 15.82
CA ARG A 49 -6.00 10.25 16.57
C ARG A 49 -6.08 10.84 17.97
N THR A 50 -7.30 11.12 18.41
CA THR A 50 -7.61 11.44 19.79
C THR A 50 -7.40 10.21 20.71
N PRO A 51 -7.31 10.38 22.04
CA PRO A 51 -7.31 9.26 22.97
C PRO A 51 -8.50 8.30 22.79
N GLU A 52 -9.68 8.81 22.43
CA GLU A 52 -10.87 7.98 22.18
C GLU A 52 -10.71 7.16 20.89
N GLU A 53 -10.18 7.74 19.82
CA GLU A 53 -9.94 7.03 18.56
C GLU A 53 -8.83 5.98 18.67
N ARG A 54 -7.89 6.13 19.61
CA ARG A 54 -6.90 5.08 19.91
C ARG A 54 -7.43 3.95 20.80
N SER A 55 -8.53 4.19 21.52
CA SER A 55 -9.09 3.21 22.45
C SER A 55 -9.87 2.13 21.70
N LYS A 56 -9.46 0.85 21.83
CA LYS A 56 -10.11 -0.29 21.17
C LYS A 56 -11.58 -0.44 21.53
N ASP A 57 -11.95 -0.02 22.75
CA ASP A 57 -13.33 -0.04 23.25
C ASP A 57 -14.07 1.27 22.97
N GLY A 58 -13.39 2.26 22.40
CA GLY A 58 -13.94 3.56 22.06
C GLY A 58 -14.91 3.49 20.90
N LYS A 59 -15.99 4.29 20.97
CA LYS A 59 -17.01 4.39 19.90
C LYS A 59 -16.38 4.80 18.57
N PHE A 60 -15.38 5.67 18.63
CA PHE A 60 -14.68 6.19 17.46
C PHE A 60 -13.35 5.49 17.18
N TYR A 61 -13.09 4.29 17.72
CA TYR A 61 -11.84 3.56 17.47
C TYR A 61 -11.41 3.55 16.00
N ILE A 62 -10.15 3.90 15.74
CA ILE A 62 -9.45 3.80 14.46
C ILE A 62 -8.13 3.08 14.73
N GLU A 63 -7.94 1.93 14.12
CA GLU A 63 -6.83 1.02 14.43
C GLU A 63 -5.45 1.58 14.10
N LYS A 64 -5.32 2.25 12.95
CA LYS A 64 -4.05 2.69 12.37
C LYS A 64 -3.89 4.20 12.45
N SER A 65 -2.65 4.69 12.40
CA SER A 65 -2.39 6.11 12.09
C SER A 65 -2.88 6.42 10.67
N ARG A 66 -3.04 7.71 10.32
CA ARG A 66 -3.26 8.10 8.92
C ARG A 66 -2.02 7.90 8.05
N TYR A 67 -0.85 7.72 8.68
CA TYR A 67 0.36 7.20 8.05
C TYR A 67 0.57 5.73 8.49
N ASP A 68 0.29 4.76 7.61
CA ASP A 68 0.41 3.32 7.94
C ASP A 68 0.42 2.44 6.68
N CYS A 69 0.39 1.12 6.83
CA CYS A 69 0.17 0.20 5.72
C CYS A 69 -1.25 0.36 5.19
N PHE A 70 -1.40 0.22 3.87
CA PHE A 70 -2.70 0.19 3.19
C PHE A 70 -3.72 -0.75 3.87
N SER A 71 -5.00 -0.46 3.65
CA SER A 71 -6.11 -1.17 4.33
C SER A 71 -6.96 -2.04 3.39
N CYS A 72 -6.88 -1.84 2.08
CA CYS A 72 -7.71 -2.55 1.09
C CYS A 72 -6.88 -2.84 -0.16
N TYR A 73 -6.97 -4.07 -0.66
CA TYR A 73 -6.73 -4.37 -2.06
C TYR A 73 -7.90 -3.88 -2.93
N LEU A 74 -7.60 -3.53 -4.17
CA LEU A 74 -8.53 -2.84 -5.08
C LEU A 74 -9.01 -3.73 -6.23
N HIS A 75 -8.19 -4.66 -6.70
CA HIS A 75 -8.55 -5.53 -7.82
C HIS A 75 -9.51 -6.63 -7.35
N GLU A 76 -10.46 -7.03 -8.21
CA GLU A 76 -11.51 -8.01 -7.90
C GLU A 76 -10.93 -9.34 -7.42
N THR A 77 -9.88 -9.83 -8.09
CA THR A 77 -9.20 -11.09 -7.73
C THR A 77 -8.43 -11.03 -6.40
N SER A 78 -8.16 -9.83 -5.89
CA SER A 78 -7.41 -9.64 -4.65
C SER A 78 -8.33 -9.48 -3.43
N GLN A 79 -9.64 -9.28 -3.65
CA GLN A 79 -10.61 -9.08 -2.57
C GLN A 79 -10.64 -10.21 -1.52
N PRO A 80 -10.45 -11.50 -1.86
CA PRO A 80 -10.39 -12.57 -0.86
C PRO A 80 -9.27 -12.40 0.19
N PHE A 81 -8.26 -11.58 -0.09
CA PHE A 81 -7.12 -11.34 0.80
C PHE A 81 -7.29 -10.11 1.71
N ASN A 82 -8.42 -9.42 1.61
CA ASN A 82 -8.81 -8.35 2.54
C ASN A 82 -9.32 -8.96 3.86
N ASP A 83 -8.42 -9.47 4.69
CA ASP A 83 -8.73 -10.22 5.92
C ASP A 83 -8.75 -9.36 7.20
N ILE A 84 -8.66 -8.03 7.05
CA ILE A 84 -8.75 -7.08 8.15
C ILE A 84 -10.07 -6.30 8.13
N LYS A 85 -10.54 -5.87 9.30
CA LYS A 85 -11.74 -5.04 9.40
C LYS A 85 -11.42 -3.58 9.06
N VAL A 86 -11.90 -3.11 7.92
CA VAL A 86 -11.72 -1.72 7.50
C VAL A 86 -12.87 -0.86 8.00
N LYS A 87 -12.57 0.15 8.82
CA LYS A 87 -13.54 1.20 9.18
C LYS A 87 -13.64 2.20 8.04
N TYR A 88 -14.84 2.53 7.58
CA TYR A 88 -15.05 3.50 6.51
C TYR A 88 -16.31 4.33 6.76
N ASN A 89 -16.40 5.48 6.09
CA ASN A 89 -17.57 6.34 6.18
C ASN A 89 -18.72 5.79 5.32
N LYS A 90 -19.73 5.23 5.97
CA LYS A 90 -20.87 4.60 5.28
C LYS A 90 -21.65 5.53 4.37
N LYS A 91 -21.75 6.83 4.71
CA LYS A 91 -22.45 7.83 3.88
C LYS A 91 -21.72 8.00 2.54
N HIS A 92 -20.42 8.29 2.60
CA HIS A 92 -19.60 8.48 1.41
C HIS A 92 -19.49 7.20 0.58
N PHE A 93 -19.41 6.03 1.24
CA PHE A 93 -19.44 4.73 0.55
C PHE A 93 -20.71 4.58 -0.30
N GLN A 94 -21.90 4.83 0.27
CA GLN A 94 -23.16 4.73 -0.47
C GLN A 94 -23.28 5.78 -1.58
N GLN A 95 -22.77 6.99 -1.38
CA GLN A 95 -22.73 8.02 -2.43
C GLN A 95 -21.89 7.58 -3.64
N LEU A 96 -20.72 6.96 -3.39
CA LEU A 96 -19.84 6.44 -4.45
C LEU A 96 -20.50 5.29 -5.21
N LEU A 97 -21.14 4.35 -4.51
CA LEU A 97 -21.88 3.26 -5.17
C LEU A 97 -23.03 3.78 -6.03
N ALA A 98 -23.78 4.78 -5.56
CA ALA A 98 -24.93 5.35 -6.27
C ALA A 98 -24.56 5.96 -7.62
N VAL A 99 -23.32 6.45 -7.79
CA VAL A 99 -22.80 6.99 -9.05
C VAL A 99 -22.01 5.97 -9.88
N GLY A 100 -22.00 4.69 -9.46
CA GLY A 100 -21.41 3.59 -10.20
C GLY A 100 -19.92 3.32 -9.93
N VAL A 101 -19.33 3.86 -8.85
CA VAL A 101 -17.96 3.48 -8.44
C VAL A 101 -17.98 2.04 -7.93
N GLU A 102 -17.02 1.23 -8.40
CA GLU A 102 -16.86 -0.17 -7.99
C GLU A 102 -16.66 -0.30 -6.47
N GLU A 103 -17.25 -1.33 -5.87
CA GLU A 103 -17.26 -1.54 -4.42
C GLU A 103 -15.86 -1.49 -3.76
N PRO A 104 -14.81 -2.15 -4.28
CA PRO A 104 -13.47 -2.08 -3.68
C PRO A 104 -12.90 -0.66 -3.66
N ILE A 105 -13.11 0.11 -4.74
CA ILE A 105 -12.65 1.50 -4.85
C ILE A 105 -13.47 2.38 -3.93
N ALA A 106 -14.79 2.19 -3.88
CA ALA A 106 -15.69 2.93 -3.02
C ALA A 106 -15.31 2.75 -1.54
N GLN A 107 -15.00 1.51 -1.12
CA GLN A 107 -14.55 1.22 0.25
C GLN A 107 -13.19 1.86 0.54
N HIS A 108 -12.23 1.76 -0.39
CA HIS A 108 -10.93 2.41 -0.26
C HIS A 108 -11.05 3.93 -0.06
N ILE A 109 -11.85 4.59 -0.90
CA ILE A 109 -12.08 6.04 -0.80
C ILE A 109 -12.82 6.38 0.50
N ALA A 110 -13.90 5.68 0.81
CA ALA A 110 -14.68 5.92 2.02
C ALA A 110 -13.88 5.68 3.32
N HIS A 111 -12.86 4.81 3.29
CA HIS A 111 -11.92 4.64 4.40
C HIS A 111 -11.12 5.91 4.69
N MET A 112 -10.77 6.69 3.66
CA MET A 112 -10.03 7.95 3.85
C MET A 112 -10.90 9.03 4.50
N PHE A 113 -12.19 9.04 4.18
CA PHE A 113 -13.21 9.93 4.76
C PHE A 113 -13.58 9.60 6.22
N ILE A 114 -12.81 8.76 6.91
CA ILE A 114 -12.85 8.67 8.39
C ILE A 114 -11.87 9.64 9.04
N ARG A 115 -11.02 10.30 8.25
CA ARG A 115 -10.05 11.30 8.70
C ARG A 115 -10.58 12.69 8.42
N ASP A 116 -10.26 13.60 9.34
CA ASP A 116 -10.46 15.01 9.10
C ASP A 116 -9.33 15.58 8.23
N PRO A 117 -9.61 16.62 7.42
CA PRO A 117 -8.56 17.40 6.75
C PRO A 117 -7.64 18.06 7.78
N LEU A 118 -6.32 17.93 7.61
CA LEU A 118 -5.35 18.56 8.52
C LEU A 118 -5.08 20.02 8.16
N ILE A 119 -5.12 20.35 6.88
CA ILE A 119 -4.79 21.66 6.34
C ILE A 119 -5.81 21.95 5.25
N VAL A 120 -6.47 23.11 5.38
CA VAL A 120 -7.35 23.69 4.37
C VAL A 120 -6.95 25.16 4.29
N LEU A 121 -6.56 25.63 3.11
CA LEU A 121 -6.23 27.05 2.94
C LEU A 121 -7.54 27.83 2.80
N GLU A 122 -7.57 29.04 3.36
CA GLU A 122 -8.78 29.90 3.39
C GLU A 122 -9.36 30.13 1.99
N ASP A 123 -8.50 30.36 1.00
CA ASP A 123 -8.89 30.60 -0.38
C ASP A 123 -9.59 29.37 -1.00
N HIS A 124 -9.25 28.16 -0.56
CA HIS A 124 -9.87 26.91 -1.03
C HIS A 124 -11.14 26.52 -0.25
N ILE A 125 -11.53 27.25 0.81
CA ILE A 125 -12.76 26.92 1.59
C ILE A 125 -14.02 27.21 0.76
N LYS A 126 -13.99 28.30 -0.01
CA LYS A 126 -15.13 28.84 -0.75
C LYS A 126 -15.07 28.54 -2.24
N GLU A 127 -14.14 27.69 -2.67
CA GLU A 127 -14.24 27.09 -4.00
C GLU A 127 -15.57 26.34 -4.02
N ASP A 128 -16.58 27.00 -4.60
CA ASP A 128 -17.83 26.35 -4.97
C ASP A 128 -17.45 25.12 -5.78
N TYR A 129 -18.25 24.05 -5.68
CA TYR A 129 -18.05 22.80 -6.41
C TYR A 129 -18.02 23.06 -7.93
N GLU A 130 -16.89 23.53 -8.45
CA GLU A 130 -16.64 23.63 -9.88
C GLU A 130 -16.55 22.20 -10.39
N GLU A 131 -17.38 21.90 -11.39
CA GLU A 131 -17.43 20.59 -11.99
C GLU A 131 -16.03 20.22 -12.51
N GLY A 132 -15.45 19.17 -11.94
CA GLY A 132 -14.10 18.74 -12.27
C GLY A 132 -12.99 19.35 -11.40
N CYS A 133 -13.28 20.05 -10.30
CA CYS A 133 -12.27 20.36 -9.28
C CYS A 133 -12.05 19.16 -8.35
N THR A 134 -10.79 18.76 -8.11
CA THR A 134 -10.43 17.69 -7.16
C THR A 134 -9.68 18.19 -5.94
N ASP A 135 -9.46 19.49 -5.78
CA ASP A 135 -8.57 20.05 -4.77
C ASP A 135 -8.94 19.60 -3.35
N HIS A 136 -10.23 19.61 -3.00
CA HIS A 136 -10.70 19.11 -1.69
C HIS A 136 -10.45 17.61 -1.50
N PHE A 137 -10.62 16.82 -2.56
CA PHE A 137 -10.30 15.41 -2.53
C PHE A 137 -8.78 15.19 -2.39
N ASP A 138 -7.98 15.97 -3.12
CA ASP A 138 -6.54 15.88 -3.12
C ASP A 138 -5.95 16.30 -1.76
N LEU A 139 -6.54 17.27 -1.06
CA LEU A 139 -6.18 17.64 0.32
C LEU A 139 -6.36 16.46 1.30
N LEU A 140 -7.43 15.68 1.15
CA LEU A 140 -7.63 14.48 1.95
C LEU A 140 -6.67 13.37 1.53
N GLN A 141 -6.58 13.09 0.22
CA GLN A 141 -5.72 12.04 -0.34
C GLN A 141 -4.23 12.26 -0.01
N CYS A 142 -3.76 13.51 -0.07
CA CYS A 142 -2.36 13.85 0.16
C CYS A 142 -1.99 13.71 1.63
N SER A 143 -2.96 13.82 2.54
CA SER A 143 -2.79 13.72 3.99
C SER A 143 -3.12 12.33 4.56
N VAL A 144 -3.47 11.34 3.72
CA VAL A 144 -3.50 9.93 4.09
C VAL A 144 -2.27 9.24 3.45
N TRP A 145 -1.33 8.80 4.28
CA TRP A 145 0.00 8.38 3.86
C TRP A 145 0.21 6.88 4.01
N ASN A 146 -0.23 6.13 3.01
CA ASN A 146 -0.03 4.69 3.01
C ASN A 146 1.34 4.28 2.40
N ASN A 147 1.80 3.06 2.65
CA ASN A 147 2.97 2.45 1.98
C ASN A 147 2.77 2.29 0.46
N MET A 148 1.51 2.12 0.03
CA MET A 148 1.05 2.17 -1.35
C MET A 148 0.02 3.27 -1.51
N ARG A 149 0.08 4.06 -2.58
CA ARG A 149 -0.97 5.04 -2.90
C ARG A 149 -1.52 4.82 -4.30
N PHE A 150 -2.84 4.76 -4.38
CA PHE A 150 -3.58 4.75 -5.65
C PHE A 150 -3.96 6.18 -6.00
N LYS A 151 -3.52 6.69 -7.16
CA LYS A 151 -3.68 8.09 -7.53
C LYS A 151 -4.59 8.21 -8.75
N PRO A 152 -5.71 8.95 -8.67
CA PRO A 152 -6.49 9.26 -9.85
C PRO A 152 -5.67 10.09 -10.86
N PRO A 153 -6.12 10.10 -12.13
CA PRO A 153 -5.63 11.08 -13.10
C PRO A 153 -5.88 12.50 -12.57
N PRO A 154 -4.97 13.45 -12.79
CA PRO A 154 -5.22 14.85 -12.45
C PRO A 154 -6.17 15.48 -13.49
N ASN A 155 -6.96 16.49 -13.09
CA ASN A 155 -7.94 17.10 -14.01
C ASN A 155 -7.29 18.04 -15.03
N ASP A 156 -6.10 18.57 -14.72
CA ASP A 156 -5.37 19.54 -15.53
C ASP A 156 -4.50 18.90 -16.63
N ASN A 157 -4.38 17.56 -16.65
CA ASN A 157 -3.57 16.85 -17.64
C ASN A 157 -4.16 15.48 -18.01
N SER A 158 -4.77 15.44 -19.20
CA SER A 158 -5.44 14.25 -19.75
C SER A 158 -4.49 13.14 -20.23
N GLU A 159 -3.19 13.41 -20.39
CA GLU A 159 -2.20 12.39 -20.75
C GLU A 159 -1.81 11.51 -19.55
N ILE A 160 -2.05 12.02 -18.34
CA ILE A 160 -1.70 11.31 -17.10
C ILE A 160 -2.86 10.41 -16.68
N GLY A 161 -2.66 9.11 -16.76
CA GLY A 161 -3.64 8.11 -16.30
C GLY A 161 -3.64 7.85 -14.79
N TRP A 162 -4.29 6.76 -14.41
CA TRP A 162 -4.23 6.21 -13.04
C TRP A 162 -2.80 5.79 -12.70
N ARG A 163 -2.32 6.22 -11.53
CA ARG A 163 -0.94 5.98 -11.09
C ARG A 163 -0.92 5.20 -9.78
N VAL A 164 0.20 4.51 -9.55
CA VAL A 164 0.51 3.83 -8.30
C VAL A 164 1.80 4.41 -7.76
N GLU A 165 1.83 4.74 -6.48
CA GLU A 165 3.01 5.26 -5.80
C GLU A 165 3.49 4.22 -4.78
N PHE A 166 4.74 3.76 -4.94
CA PHE A 166 5.43 2.87 -4.02
C PHE A 166 6.27 3.70 -3.04
N ARG A 167 5.93 3.69 -1.75
CA ARG A 167 6.41 4.68 -0.76
C ARG A 167 7.29 4.16 0.40
N PRO A 168 7.56 2.85 0.61
CA PRO A 168 8.21 2.39 1.85
C PRO A 168 9.73 2.61 1.88
N THR A 169 10.40 2.79 0.73
CA THR A 169 11.87 2.83 0.65
C THR A 169 12.46 3.99 1.43
N GLU A 170 13.59 3.78 2.11
CA GLU A 170 14.40 4.86 2.66
C GLU A 170 15.29 5.47 1.57
N ILE A 171 15.67 6.72 1.77
CA ILE A 171 16.65 7.37 0.90
C ILE A 171 18.06 6.84 1.21
N GLN A 172 18.85 6.57 0.18
CA GLN A 172 20.22 6.11 0.29
C GLN A 172 21.20 7.29 0.14
N LEU A 173 22.46 7.09 0.55
CA LEU A 173 23.46 8.17 0.56
C LEU A 173 23.85 8.63 -0.84
N THR A 174 23.85 7.72 -1.82
CA THR A 174 24.32 8.03 -3.18
C THR A 174 23.19 8.02 -4.20
N ASP A 175 23.35 8.82 -5.26
CA ASP A 175 22.45 8.81 -6.41
C ASP A 175 22.38 7.43 -7.07
N PHE A 176 23.49 6.69 -7.07
CA PHE A 176 23.55 5.34 -7.63
C PHE A 176 22.66 4.36 -6.89
N GLU A 177 22.72 4.32 -5.55
CA GLU A 177 21.89 3.43 -4.73
C GLU A 177 20.39 3.78 -4.86
N ASN A 178 20.06 5.07 -4.85
CA ASN A 178 18.69 5.55 -5.06
C ASN A 178 18.17 5.19 -6.46
N ALA A 179 19.01 5.36 -7.49
CA ALA A 179 18.68 4.97 -8.86
C ALA A 179 18.51 3.45 -8.99
N ALA A 180 19.32 2.64 -8.30
CA ALA A 180 19.23 1.19 -8.31
C ALA A 180 17.90 0.70 -7.71
N LEU A 181 17.49 1.20 -6.54
CA LEU A 181 16.20 0.87 -5.93
C LEU A 181 15.02 1.31 -6.82
N SER A 182 15.10 2.51 -7.40
CA SER A 182 14.07 3.02 -8.30
C SER A 182 13.95 2.16 -9.56
N CYS A 183 15.07 1.83 -10.20
CA CYS A 183 15.12 0.97 -11.37
C CYS A 183 14.61 -0.44 -11.05
N PHE A 184 14.95 -0.99 -9.89
CA PHE A 184 14.46 -2.29 -9.45
C PHE A 184 12.93 -2.31 -9.37
N VAL A 185 12.31 -1.32 -8.73
CA VAL A 185 10.85 -1.23 -8.65
C VAL A 185 10.24 -1.10 -10.05
N VAL A 186 10.80 -0.25 -10.92
CA VAL A 186 10.33 -0.10 -12.31
C VAL A 186 10.41 -1.43 -13.08
N LEU A 187 11.53 -2.14 -13.02
CA LEU A 187 11.69 -3.43 -13.68
C LEU A 187 10.71 -4.46 -13.11
N LEU A 188 10.54 -4.50 -11.79
CA LEU A 188 9.59 -5.39 -11.12
C LEU A 188 8.16 -5.14 -11.60
N THR A 189 7.72 -3.88 -11.73
CA THR A 189 6.38 -3.59 -12.29
C THR A 189 6.19 -4.10 -13.70
N ARG A 190 7.22 -3.97 -14.56
CA ARG A 190 7.18 -4.50 -15.94
C ARG A 190 7.09 -6.03 -15.95
N VAL A 191 7.83 -6.70 -15.07
CA VAL A 191 7.79 -8.17 -14.91
C VAL A 191 6.41 -8.61 -14.40
N ILE A 192 5.86 -7.96 -13.38
CA ILE A 192 4.51 -8.25 -12.84
C ILE A 192 3.46 -8.20 -13.95
N ILE A 193 3.49 -7.15 -14.78
CA ILE A 193 2.52 -6.98 -15.87
C ILE A 193 2.77 -8.00 -16.98
N SER A 194 4.01 -8.13 -17.44
CA SER A 194 4.35 -8.97 -18.60
C SER A 194 4.07 -10.44 -18.37
N TYR A 195 4.32 -10.92 -17.15
CA TYR A 195 4.14 -12.32 -16.77
C TYR A 195 2.88 -12.56 -15.93
N ASN A 196 2.07 -11.52 -15.70
CA ASN A 196 0.82 -11.62 -14.93
C ASN A 196 1.05 -12.25 -13.54
N LEU A 197 2.16 -11.87 -12.87
CA LEU A 197 2.58 -12.45 -11.59
C LEU A 197 1.63 -12.08 -10.45
N VAL A 198 1.44 -13.00 -9.51
CA VAL A 198 0.59 -12.84 -8.33
C VAL A 198 1.42 -12.94 -7.05
N PHE A 199 1.59 -11.81 -6.38
CA PHE A 199 2.26 -11.70 -5.07
C PHE A 199 1.31 -11.48 -3.91
N VAL A 200 0.09 -11.01 -4.17
CA VAL A 200 -0.94 -10.69 -3.16
C VAL A 200 -1.04 -11.79 -2.10
N THR A 201 -1.05 -11.40 -0.83
CA THR A 201 -1.32 -12.27 0.32
C THR A 201 -2.21 -11.51 1.31
N ASN A 202 -2.68 -12.16 2.36
CA ASN A 202 -3.50 -11.54 3.39
C ASN A 202 -2.90 -10.23 3.91
N ILE A 203 -3.72 -9.18 4.03
CA ILE A 203 -3.28 -7.87 4.53
C ILE A 203 -2.72 -7.98 5.96
N SER A 204 -3.30 -8.83 6.80
CA SER A 204 -2.78 -9.09 8.15
C SER A 204 -1.29 -9.50 8.14
N LYS A 205 -0.91 -10.39 7.21
CA LYS A 205 0.49 -10.83 7.02
C LYS A 205 1.38 -9.70 6.50
N VAL A 206 0.87 -8.85 5.61
CA VAL A 206 1.64 -7.70 5.11
C VAL A 206 1.88 -6.67 6.22
N ASN A 207 0.88 -6.40 7.05
CA ASN A 207 1.02 -5.53 8.23
C ASN A 207 2.06 -6.10 9.21
N GLU A 208 1.98 -7.41 9.50
CA GLU A 208 2.95 -8.09 10.36
C GLU A 208 4.37 -8.00 9.79
N ASN A 209 4.53 -8.28 8.49
CA ASN A 209 5.81 -8.15 7.81
C ASN A 209 6.37 -6.74 7.92
N MET A 210 5.54 -5.69 7.82
CA MET A 210 6.02 -4.32 7.97
C MET A 210 6.57 -4.07 9.39
N GLN A 211 5.92 -4.62 10.42
CA GLN A 211 6.42 -4.52 11.79
C GLN A 211 7.73 -5.29 12.01
N ARG A 212 7.94 -6.40 11.29
CA ARG A 212 9.22 -7.14 11.30
C ARG A 212 10.31 -6.39 10.54
N ALA A 213 9.98 -5.84 9.37
CA ALA A 213 10.90 -5.19 8.45
C ALA A 213 11.60 -3.94 9.01
N VAL A 214 11.01 -3.28 10.00
CA VAL A 214 11.54 -2.04 10.58
C VAL A 214 12.50 -2.26 11.75
N LYS A 215 12.59 -3.50 12.28
CA LYS A 215 13.45 -3.82 13.42
C LYS A 215 14.93 -3.71 13.06
N ARG A 216 15.79 -3.54 14.08
CA ARG A 216 17.24 -3.61 13.90
C ARG A 216 17.66 -4.92 13.24
N ASP A 217 18.55 -4.85 12.25
CA ASP A 217 19.10 -5.97 11.50
C ASP A 217 18.04 -6.85 10.82
N ALA A 218 16.85 -6.30 10.51
CA ALA A 218 15.76 -7.07 9.91
C ALA A 218 16.16 -7.75 8.59
N ILE A 219 16.98 -7.09 7.78
CA ILE A 219 17.51 -7.65 6.53
C ILE A 219 18.34 -8.93 6.76
N LEU A 220 19.02 -9.05 7.90
CA LEU A 220 19.89 -10.17 8.23
C LEU A 220 19.16 -11.28 8.99
N ASN A 221 18.24 -10.92 9.89
CA ASN A 221 17.74 -11.82 10.93
C ASN A 221 16.24 -12.11 10.84
N GLU A 222 15.43 -11.19 10.31
CA GLU A 222 13.98 -11.35 10.28
C GLU A 222 13.54 -12.21 9.10
N LYS A 223 12.44 -12.94 9.31
CA LYS A 223 11.75 -13.67 8.26
C LYS A 223 10.40 -13.03 8.01
N LEU A 224 10.05 -12.88 6.74
CA LEU A 224 8.80 -12.31 6.28
C LEU A 224 7.93 -13.42 5.68
N GLN A 225 6.63 -13.35 5.92
CA GLN A 225 5.65 -14.24 5.30
C GLN A 225 5.50 -13.85 3.83
N PHE A 226 5.95 -14.71 2.92
CA PHE A 226 5.87 -14.44 1.48
C PHE A 226 5.41 -15.68 0.71
N ARG A 227 4.90 -15.49 -0.52
CA ARG A 227 4.51 -16.62 -1.37
C ARG A 227 5.74 -17.47 -1.69
N ASN A 228 5.66 -18.76 -1.41
CA ASN A 228 6.74 -19.73 -1.66
C ASN A 228 6.64 -20.40 -3.04
N LYS A 229 5.57 -20.11 -3.80
CA LYS A 229 5.35 -20.57 -5.17
C LYS A 229 5.07 -19.37 -6.06
N LEU A 230 5.68 -19.36 -7.24
CA LEU A 230 5.36 -18.39 -8.27
C LEU A 230 3.98 -18.71 -8.83
N VAL A 231 3.06 -17.75 -8.73
CA VAL A 231 1.69 -17.88 -9.23
C VAL A 231 1.49 -16.84 -10.33
N THR A 232 0.78 -17.22 -11.39
CA THR A 232 0.38 -16.34 -12.48
C THR A 232 -1.14 -16.34 -12.61
N CYS A 233 -1.68 -15.27 -13.21
CA CYS A 233 -3.08 -15.24 -13.62
C CYS A 233 -3.22 -15.45 -15.13
N GLU A 234 -4.33 -16.09 -15.52
CA GLU A 234 -4.75 -16.18 -16.91
C GLU A 234 -5.53 -14.93 -17.29
N MET A 235 -5.34 -14.48 -18.53
CA MET A 235 -6.23 -13.52 -19.15
C MET A 235 -7.44 -14.27 -19.71
N THR A 236 -8.64 -13.92 -19.25
CA THR A 236 -9.88 -14.42 -19.85
C THR A 236 -10.07 -13.83 -21.25
N LYS A 237 -10.98 -14.41 -22.04
CA LYS A 237 -11.32 -13.92 -23.38
C LYS A 237 -11.80 -12.46 -23.37
N ASP A 238 -12.34 -12.00 -22.24
CA ASP A 238 -12.84 -10.64 -22.03
C ASP A 238 -11.76 -9.68 -21.47
N GLY A 239 -10.50 -10.12 -21.42
CA GLY A 239 -9.38 -9.30 -20.94
C GLY A 239 -9.32 -9.13 -19.42
N LYS A 240 -10.05 -9.94 -18.64
CA LYS A 240 -9.98 -9.94 -17.18
C LYS A 240 -8.89 -10.91 -16.69
N ARG A 241 -8.27 -10.61 -15.55
CA ARG A 241 -7.34 -11.53 -14.88
C ARG A 241 -8.13 -12.53 -14.04
N LYS A 242 -7.81 -13.82 -14.16
CA LYS A 242 -8.30 -14.89 -13.29
C LYS A 242 -7.10 -15.63 -12.69
N VAL A 243 -7.02 -15.69 -11.36
CA VAL A 243 -5.94 -16.42 -10.68
C VAL A 243 -6.11 -17.92 -10.95
N ARG A 244 -5.05 -18.61 -11.39
CA ARG A 244 -5.04 -20.08 -11.44
C ARG A 244 -4.91 -20.60 -10.01
N GLU A 245 -6.02 -20.99 -9.40
CA GLU A 245 -6.00 -21.73 -8.15
C GLU A 245 -5.92 -23.22 -8.45
N ASN A 246 -4.84 -23.89 -8.03
CA ASN A 246 -4.74 -25.36 -8.03
C ASN A 246 -5.58 -25.97 -6.89
N GLY A 247 -6.83 -25.53 -6.71
CA GLY A 247 -7.78 -26.12 -5.75
C GLY A 247 -7.45 -25.96 -4.27
N GLU A 248 -6.38 -25.23 -3.90
CA GLU A 248 -6.05 -24.91 -2.51
C GLU A 248 -6.53 -23.48 -2.20
N ASN A 249 -7.59 -23.36 -1.41
CA ASN A 249 -8.13 -22.08 -0.93
C ASN A 249 -7.15 -21.29 -0.02
N GLU A 250 -5.96 -21.84 0.25
CA GLU A 250 -4.95 -21.23 1.11
C GLU A 250 -3.73 -20.82 0.27
N VAL A 251 -3.39 -19.53 0.29
CA VAL A 251 -2.16 -19.06 -0.32
C VAL A 251 -0.99 -19.69 0.41
N SER A 252 -0.25 -20.56 -0.29
CA SER A 252 0.99 -21.13 0.23
C SER A 252 2.01 -20.00 0.46
N THR A 253 2.13 -19.58 1.72
CA THR A 253 3.17 -18.67 2.20
C THR A 253 4.17 -19.44 3.06
N ALA A 254 5.42 -18.97 3.08
CA ALA A 254 6.44 -19.45 4.00
C ALA A 254 7.15 -18.25 4.65
N GLU A 255 7.77 -18.50 5.80
CA GLU A 255 8.70 -17.56 6.41
C GLU A 255 10.05 -17.62 5.70
N MET A 256 10.42 -16.50 5.08
CA MET A 256 11.63 -16.39 4.27
C MET A 256 12.39 -15.11 4.64
N THR A 257 13.70 -15.19 4.66
CA THR A 257 14.58 -14.02 4.79
C THR A 257 14.44 -13.11 3.56
N VAL A 258 14.81 -11.83 3.69
CA VAL A 258 14.83 -10.89 2.55
C VAL A 258 15.67 -11.44 1.39
N ASN A 259 16.82 -12.06 1.70
CA ASN A 259 17.69 -12.67 0.71
C ASN A 259 17.02 -13.84 -0.04
N GLU A 260 16.32 -14.74 0.66
CA GLU A 260 15.58 -15.83 0.01
C GLU A 260 14.48 -15.29 -0.91
N ILE A 261 13.73 -14.28 -0.46
CA ILE A 261 12.65 -13.69 -1.26
C ILE A 261 13.19 -13.02 -2.54
N ILE A 262 14.24 -12.20 -2.40
CA ILE A 262 14.83 -11.49 -3.54
C ILE A 262 15.42 -12.48 -4.55
N ASN A 263 16.09 -13.54 -4.09
CA ASN A 263 16.61 -14.55 -4.99
C ASN A 263 15.50 -15.40 -5.64
N VAL A 264 14.38 -15.66 -4.95
CA VAL A 264 13.20 -16.26 -5.59
C VAL A 264 12.63 -15.36 -6.69
N LEU A 265 12.59 -14.04 -6.48
CA LEU A 265 12.15 -13.08 -7.48
C LEU A 265 13.10 -13.00 -8.68
N LEU A 266 14.41 -13.16 -8.47
CA LEU A 266 15.44 -12.99 -9.51
C LEU A 266 15.72 -14.27 -10.32
N VAL A 267 15.66 -15.44 -9.69
CA VAL A 267 16.18 -16.67 -10.30
C VAL A 267 15.07 -17.50 -10.94
N GLY A 268 13.80 -17.30 -10.57
CA GLY A 268 12.72 -18.20 -10.94
C GLY A 268 12.93 -19.55 -10.26
N GLY A 269 11.91 -20.10 -9.60
CA GLY A 269 12.02 -21.45 -9.04
C GLY A 269 12.45 -22.42 -10.14
N GLY A 270 13.66 -22.98 -10.01
CA GLY A 270 14.11 -24.13 -10.78
C GLY A 270 13.31 -25.37 -10.44
#